data_AF-A0A3S0J596-F1
#
_entry.id   AF-A0A3S0J596-F1
#
_cell.length_a   1.000
_cell.length_b   1.000
_cell.length_c   1.000
_cell.angle_alpha   90.00
_cell.angle_beta   90.00
_cell.angle_gamma   90.00
#
_symmetry.space_group_name_H-M   'P 1'
#
loop_
_entity.id
_entity.type
_entity.pdbx_description
1 polymer ?
#
loop_
_entity_poly.entity_id
_entity_poly.type
_entity_poly.pdbx_seq_one_letter_code
_entity_poly.pdbx_strand_id
1 'polypeptide(L)' 'MVEFTPIGLSIVEIDRVEANRIFVRGIDLLDGTPILDIKPYIQSFDNIKDTKDGWYENGLDPLTVRSDKQFA' A
#
# COMPACT_ATOMS: atom_id res chain seq x y z
N MET A 1 -25.64 15.31 11.76
CA MET A 1 -25.46 13.92 11.28
C MET A 1 -23.99 13.77 10.96
N VAL A 2 -23.31 12.75 11.50
CA VAL A 2 -21.92 12.47 11.14
C VAL A 2 -21.98 11.37 10.08
N GLU A 3 -21.50 11.65 8.87
CA GLU A 3 -21.29 10.62 7.85
C GLU A 3 -19.99 9.88 8.13
N PHE A 4 -20.08 8.55 8.16
CA PHE A 4 -18.93 7.67 8.28
C PHE A 4 -18.44 7.30 6.89
N THR A 5 -17.12 7.36 6.65
CA THR A 5 -16.52 6.84 5.41
C THR A 5 -15.87 5.49 5.72
N PRO A 6 -16.43 4.36 5.24
CA PRO A 6 -15.91 3.03 5.54
C PRO A 6 -14.66 2.72 4.70
N ILE A 7 -13.51 3.22 5.13
CA ILE A 7 -12.21 2.92 4.51
C ILE A 7 -11.49 1.88 5.38
N GLY A 8 -11.28 0.68 4.82
CA GLY A 8 -10.43 -0.35 5.41
C GLY A 8 -8.97 -0.15 5.02
N LEU A 9 -8.07 -0.64 5.88
CA LEU A 9 -6.62 -0.69 5.62
C LEU A 9 -6.12 -2.10 5.92
N SER A 10 -5.49 -2.74 4.94
CA SER A 10 -4.90 -4.06 5.08
C SER A 10 -3.42 -3.98 4.68
N ILE A 11 -2.53 -4.55 5.50
CA ILE A 11 -1.14 -4.79 5.12
C ILE A 11 -1.05 -6.24 4.65
N VAL A 12 -0.52 -6.47 3.45
CA VAL A 12 -0.50 -7.79 2.81
C VAL A 12 0.89 -8.12 2.29
N GLU A 13 1.20 -9.42 2.20
CA GLU A 13 2.42 -9.90 1.56
C GLU A 13 2.16 -10.11 0.06
N ILE A 14 3.03 -9.55 -0.79
CA ILE A 14 2.98 -9.80 -2.24
C ILE A 14 3.59 -11.18 -2.53
N ASP A 15 2.79 -12.06 -3.13
CA ASP A 15 3.24 -13.37 -3.61
C ASP A 15 3.85 -13.26 -5.01
N ARG A 16 3.14 -12.61 -5.94
CA ARG A 16 3.64 -12.32 -7.29
C ARG A 16 2.80 -11.22 -7.98
N VAL A 17 3.35 -10.68 -9.05
CA VAL A 17 2.69 -9.69 -9.92
C VAL A 17 2.64 -10.24 -11.35
N GLU A 18 1.46 -10.22 -11.95
CA GLU A 18 1.23 -10.66 -13.34
C GLU A 18 0.44 -9.58 -14.09
N ALA A 19 1.12 -8.85 -14.99
CA ALA A 19 0.55 -7.71 -15.72
C ALA A 19 -0.13 -6.70 -14.77
N ASN A 20 -1.47 -6.64 -14.79
CA ASN A 20 -2.27 -5.75 -13.95
C ASN A 20 -2.88 -6.44 -12.71
N ARG A 21 -2.37 -7.62 -12.34
CA ARG A 21 -2.84 -8.40 -11.18
C ARG A 21 -1.73 -8.55 -10.15
N ILE A 22 -2.08 -8.33 -8.89
CA ILE A 22 -1.20 -8.56 -7.75
C ILE A 22 -1.81 -9.68 -6.93
N PHE A 23 -1.07 -10.76 -6.74
CA PHE A 23 -1.46 -11.88 -5.90
C PHE A 23 -0.85 -11.69 -4.53
N VAL A 24 -1.68 -11.77 -3.48
CA VAL A 24 -1.29 -11.41 -2.11
C VAL A 24 -1.74 -12.47 -1.10
N ARG A 25 -1.09 -12.47 0.07
CA ARG A 25 -1.47 -13.28 1.24
C ARG A 25 -1.80 -12.37 2.43
N GLY A 26 -2.71 -12.83 3.30
CA GLY A 26 -3.09 -12.11 4.53
C GLY A 26 -4.15 -11.02 4.35
N ILE A 27 -4.91 -11.04 3.24
CA ILE A 27 -5.99 -10.08 3.00
C ILE A 27 -7.28 -10.47 3.75
N ASP A 28 -7.99 -9.47 4.27
CA ASP A 28 -9.22 -9.60 5.06
C ASP A 28 -10.45 -8.99 4.36
N LEU A 29 -10.43 -8.95 3.02
CA LEU A 29 -11.49 -8.37 2.20
C LEU A 29 -12.42 -9.46 1.63
N LEU A 30 -13.70 -9.12 1.47
CA LEU A 30 -14.63 -9.96 0.70
C LEU A 30 -14.33 -9.85 -0.79
N ASP A 31 -14.67 -10.91 -1.55
CA ASP A 31 -14.58 -10.88 -3.01
C ASP A 31 -15.40 -9.72 -3.60
N GLY A 32 -14.83 -9.06 -4.62
CA GLY A 32 -15.41 -7.87 -5.25
C GLY A 32 -15.30 -6.56 -4.43
N THR A 33 -14.66 -6.56 -3.25
CA THR A 33 -14.40 -5.32 -2.50
C THR A 33 -13.54 -4.35 -3.32
N PRO A 34 -13.99 -3.10 -3.57
CA PRO A 34 -13.20 -2.13 -4.35
C PRO A 34 -11.91 -1.72 -3.64
N ILE A 35 -10.82 -1.62 -4.41
CA ILE A 35 -9.53 -1.11 -3.94
C ILE A 35 -9.41 0.36 -4.33
N LEU A 36 -9.13 1.23 -3.35
CA LEU A 36 -9.00 2.66 -3.57
C LEU A 36 -7.56 3.09 -3.86
N ASP A 37 -6.59 2.48 -3.18
CA ASP A 37 -5.18 2.86 -3.27
C ASP A 37 -4.27 1.68 -2.87
N ILE A 38 -3.04 1.69 -3.40
CA ILE A 38 -1.99 0.71 -3.09
C ILE A 38 -0.70 1.47 -2.84
N LYS A 39 -0.07 1.21 -1.70
CA LYS A 39 1.22 1.80 -1.32
C LYS A 39 2.19 0.70 -0.91
N PRO A 40 3.51 0.89 -1.11
CA PRO A 40 4.49 -0.05 -0.61
C PRO A 40 4.49 0.08 0.92
N TYR A 41 4.72 -1.04 1.58
CA TYR A 41 5.01 -1.01 3.00
C TYR A 41 6.40 -0.41 3.20
N ILE A 42 6.54 0.53 4.12
CA ILE A 42 7.81 1.22 4.39
C ILE A 42 8.25 0.86 5.79
N GLN A 43 9.37 0.14 5.91
CA GLN A 43 9.85 -0.36 7.20
C GLN A 43 10.19 0.78 8.18
N SER A 44 10.58 1.95 7.68
CA SER A 44 10.87 3.10 8.55
C SER A 44 9.61 3.76 9.14
N PHE A 45 8.42 3.45 8.61
CA PHE A 45 7.16 4.03 9.08
C PHE A 45 6.41 3.13 10.07
N ASP A 46 6.70 1.84 10.09
CA ASP A 46 5.93 0.84 10.85
C ASP A 46 6.80 -0.40 11.18
N ASN A 47 6.28 -1.37 11.95
CA ASN A 47 7.10 -2.29 12.74
C ASN A 47 7.32 -3.71 12.14
N ILE A 48 6.88 -3.99 10.92
CA ILE A 48 7.13 -5.28 10.26
C ILE A 48 8.55 -5.27 9.68
N LYS A 49 9.41 -6.11 10.24
CA LYS A 49 10.82 -6.24 9.87
C LYS A 49 11.00 -7.11 8.63
N ASP A 50 12.18 -7.01 8.04
CA ASP A 50 12.61 -7.80 6.88
C ASP A 50 11.67 -7.61 5.68
N THR A 51 11.14 -6.40 5.54
CA THR A 51 10.29 -5.99 4.43
C THR A 51 11.09 -5.24 3.37
N LYS A 52 10.50 -5.09 2.19
CA LYS A 52 11.02 -4.29 1.09
C LYS A 52 10.26 -2.98 1.03
N ASP A 53 10.98 -1.86 0.91
CA ASP A 53 10.39 -0.53 0.75
C ASP A 53 9.79 -0.29 -0.65
N GLY A 54 9.77 -1.34 -1.49
CA GLY A 54 9.13 -1.37 -2.80
C GLY A 54 9.78 -0.40 -3.78
N TRP A 55 8.99 0.46 -4.41
CA TRP A 55 9.49 1.40 -5.41
C TRP A 55 10.36 2.54 -4.84
N TYR A 56 10.56 2.61 -3.52
CA TYR A 56 11.52 3.54 -2.89
C TYR A 56 12.95 2.98 -2.81
N GLU A 57 13.16 1.69 -3.09
CA GLU A 57 14.50 1.07 -3.05
C GLU A 57 15.53 1.73 -4.01
N ASN A 58 15.07 2.46 -5.03
CA ASN A 58 15.92 3.07 -6.06
C ASN A 58 16.40 4.52 -5.74
N GLY A 59 16.49 4.88 -4.45
CA GLY A 59 17.15 6.14 -4.03
C GLY A 59 16.22 7.32 -3.77
N LEU A 60 14.92 7.08 -3.66
CA LEU A 60 13.95 8.05 -3.14
C LEU A 60 13.80 7.79 -1.65
N ASP A 61 14.15 8.76 -0.81
CA ASP A 61 13.93 8.66 0.63
C ASP A 61 12.46 8.99 0.95
N PRO A 62 11.67 8.01 1.44
CA PRO A 62 10.24 8.22 1.71
C PRO A 62 9.99 9.27 2.80
N LEU A 63 10.99 9.63 3.63
CA LEU A 63 10.88 10.70 4.62
C LEU A 63 10.98 12.10 4.02
N THR A 64 11.61 12.24 2.85
CA THR A 64 11.90 13.54 2.23
C THR A 64 11.18 13.75 0.91
N VAL A 65 10.75 12.68 0.25
CA VAL A 65 10.00 12.73 -1.00
C VAL A 65 8.53 13.00 -0.72
N ARG A 66 8.04 14.13 -1.23
CA ARG A 66 6.61 14.48 -1.21
C ARG A 66 5.96 14.06 -2.51
N SER A 67 4.67 13.71 -2.44
CA SER A 67 3.82 13.58 -3.62
C SER A 67 4.03 14.79 -4.51
N ASP A 68 4.11 14.56 -5.81
CA ASP A 68 3.97 15.65 -6.76
C ASP A 68 2.53 16.19 -6.71
N LYS A 69 2.28 17.27 -7.44
CA LYS A 69 0.96 17.92 -7.49
C LYS A 69 -0.03 17.18 -8.38
N GLN A 70 0.13 15.87 -8.64
CA GLN A 70 -0.76 15.12 -9.53
C GLN A 70 -2.23 15.10 -9.07
N PHE A 71 -2.48 15.32 -7.78
CA PHE A 71 -3.82 15.33 -7.18
C PHE A 71 -4.24 16.71 -6.64
N ALA A 72 -3.51 17.78 -6.97
CA ALA A 72 -3.77 19.15 -6.52
C ALA A 72 -4.21 20.08 -7.65
#